data_AF-A0A3D2B6X5-F1
#
_entry.id   AF-A0A3D2B6X5-F1
#
_cell.length_a   1.000
_cell.length_b   1.000
_cell.length_c   1.000
_cell.angle_alpha   90.00
_cell.angle_beta   90.00
_cell.angle_gamma   90.00
#
_symmetry.space_group_name_H-M   'P 1'
#
loop_
_entity.id
_entity.type
_entity.pdbx_description
1 polymer ?
#
loop_
_entity_poly.entity_id
_entity_poly.type
_entity_poly.pdbx_seq_one_letter_code
_entity_poly.pdbx_strand_id
1 'polypeptide(L)'
;MKGTVFAVALNHRSQVDAWRDAFNQPPYNTPPKTAVWFIKPRNTLIRAGDAIPHPEGEQVLSGATVALIVGKTASKVSPEEAADYIAGYALANEVSLPEESFYRPAIKAKCRDGFCPLGELAAVDNVDNLTIITEINGREADHWNTADLQRNAAELLSALSEFATLNPGDAILLGTPHSRVPLQPGDRVRILAEGFPALENPVVDERDVAIARGANPHPTLFALGLNYADHASELAFTPPTEPLVFIKAPNTFNGDNQTSVRPDNVEYMHYEAELVVVIGKTARKVSEAEAMDFVAGYT
;
A
#
# COMPACT_ATOMS: atom_id res chain seq x y z
N MET A 1 13.11 6.44 -4.85
CA MET A 1 11.92 7.01 -5.52
C MET A 1 11.13 7.86 -4.53
N LYS A 2 10.30 8.81 -5.00
CA LYS A 2 9.53 9.74 -4.13
C LYS A 2 8.04 9.84 -4.50
N GLY A 3 7.54 9.05 -5.46
CA GLY A 3 6.11 9.05 -5.81
C GLY A 3 5.24 8.34 -4.78
N THR A 4 3.96 8.22 -5.11
CA THR A 4 2.98 7.42 -4.38
C THR A 4 3.25 5.94 -4.62
N VAL A 5 3.21 5.13 -3.56
CA VAL A 5 3.33 3.67 -3.66
C VAL A 5 1.95 3.07 -3.53
N PHE A 6 1.38 2.69 -4.67
CA PHE A 6 0.19 1.86 -4.76
C PHE A 6 0.58 0.39 -4.65
N ALA A 7 -0.39 -0.45 -4.29
CA ALA A 7 -0.19 -1.88 -4.21
C ALA A 7 -1.52 -2.60 -4.43
N VAL A 8 -1.44 -3.81 -4.99
CA VAL A 8 -2.59 -4.69 -5.17
C VAL A 8 -2.56 -5.82 -4.15
N ALA A 9 -3.67 -6.03 -3.45
CA ALA A 9 -3.92 -7.19 -2.60
C ALA A 9 -4.70 -8.25 -3.38
N LEU A 10 -4.69 -9.50 -2.88
CA LEU A 10 -5.45 -10.60 -3.49
C LEU A 10 -5.11 -10.82 -4.98
N ASN A 11 -3.85 -10.54 -5.36
CA ASN A 11 -3.39 -10.68 -6.74
C ASN A 11 -2.58 -11.97 -6.97
N HIS A 12 -2.32 -12.78 -5.95
CA HIS A 12 -1.66 -14.07 -6.11
C HIS A 12 -2.67 -15.21 -6.00
N ARG A 13 -2.63 -16.18 -6.92
CA ARG A 13 -3.62 -17.27 -6.99
C ARG A 13 -3.74 -18.05 -5.68
N SER A 14 -2.62 -18.34 -5.01
CA SER A 14 -2.66 -19.05 -3.72
C SER A 14 -3.47 -18.31 -2.64
N GLN A 15 -3.48 -16.97 -2.66
CA GLN A 15 -4.26 -16.18 -1.71
C GLN A 15 -5.74 -16.16 -2.08
N VAL A 16 -6.05 -16.04 -3.37
CA VAL A 16 -7.44 -16.15 -3.86
C VAL A 16 -8.02 -17.52 -3.54
N ASP A 17 -7.22 -18.58 -3.69
CA ASP A 17 -7.63 -19.95 -3.39
C ASP A 17 -7.85 -20.16 -1.88
N ALA A 18 -6.92 -19.69 -1.04
CA ALA A 18 -7.04 -19.80 0.42
C ALA A 18 -8.27 -19.05 0.97
N TRP A 19 -8.70 -17.97 0.32
CA TRP A 19 -9.84 -17.14 0.73
C TRP A 19 -11.15 -17.44 0.00
N ARG A 20 -11.15 -18.42 -0.92
CA ARG A 20 -12.26 -18.68 -1.84
C ARG A 20 -13.60 -18.89 -1.11
N ASP A 21 -13.60 -19.72 -0.08
CA ASP A 21 -14.83 -20.02 0.68
C ASP A 21 -15.27 -18.82 1.52
N ALA A 22 -14.32 -18.12 2.15
CA ALA A 22 -14.59 -16.93 2.94
C ALA A 22 -15.23 -15.82 2.10
N PHE A 23 -14.80 -15.64 0.85
CA PHE A 23 -15.38 -14.62 -0.03
C PHE A 23 -16.85 -14.84 -0.40
N ASN A 24 -17.36 -16.07 -0.26
CA ASN A 24 -18.77 -16.38 -0.50
C ASN A 24 -19.62 -16.28 0.79
N GLN A 25 -19.03 -15.83 1.89
CA GLN A 25 -19.70 -15.64 3.17
C GLN A 25 -19.65 -14.18 3.60
N PRO A 26 -20.54 -13.73 4.49
CA PRO A 26 -20.42 -12.42 5.13
C PRO A 26 -19.05 -12.26 5.82
N PRO A 27 -18.42 -11.07 5.76
CA PRO A 27 -18.94 -9.81 5.23
C PRO A 27 -18.71 -9.59 3.71
N TYR A 28 -18.08 -10.55 3.01
CA TYR A 28 -17.65 -10.39 1.62
C TYR A 28 -18.76 -10.66 0.61
N ASN A 29 -19.50 -11.77 0.81
CA ASN A 29 -20.62 -12.27 0.00
C ASN A 29 -20.29 -12.64 -1.46
N THR A 30 -19.35 -11.95 -2.12
CA THR A 30 -18.84 -12.29 -3.45
C THR A 30 -17.33 -12.04 -3.55
N PRO A 31 -16.59 -12.88 -4.30
CA PRO A 31 -15.18 -12.61 -4.60
C PRO A 31 -14.95 -11.26 -5.29
N PRO A 32 -13.75 -10.66 -5.14
CA PRO A 32 -13.40 -9.40 -5.80
C PRO A 32 -13.56 -9.49 -7.33
N LYS A 33 -14.29 -8.53 -7.91
CA LYS A 33 -14.48 -8.43 -9.36
C LYS A 33 -13.39 -7.59 -10.04
N THR A 34 -12.87 -6.60 -9.32
CA THR A 34 -11.80 -5.68 -9.76
C THR A 34 -10.57 -5.87 -8.88
N ALA A 35 -9.45 -5.26 -9.29
CA ALA A 35 -8.26 -5.22 -8.45
C ALA A 35 -8.55 -4.56 -7.08
N VAL A 36 -7.94 -5.10 -6.02
CA VAL A 36 -8.13 -4.62 -4.65
C VAL A 36 -6.91 -3.77 -4.27
N TRP A 37 -7.10 -2.47 -4.19
CA TRP A 37 -6.01 -1.50 -4.06
C TRP A 37 -5.77 -1.06 -2.62
N PHE A 38 -4.51 -0.78 -2.30
CA PHE A 38 -4.13 -0.03 -1.11
C PHE A 38 -2.90 0.84 -1.39
N ILE A 39 -2.55 1.69 -0.42
CA ILE A 39 -1.42 2.63 -0.52
C ILE A 39 -0.46 2.34 0.64
N LYS A 40 0.84 2.35 0.34
CA LYS A 40 1.90 2.40 1.35
C LYS A 40 2.30 3.88 1.52
N PRO A 41 1.81 4.57 2.58
CA PRO A 41 2.06 6.00 2.74
C PRO A 41 3.53 6.31 3.00
N ARG A 42 3.90 7.59 2.86
CA ARG A 42 5.29 8.04 2.88
C ARG A 42 6.11 7.64 4.12
N ASN A 43 5.47 7.40 5.28
CA ASN A 43 6.16 6.99 6.51
C ASN A 43 6.62 5.52 6.44
N THR A 44 5.99 4.72 5.59
CA THR A 44 6.38 3.32 5.37
C THR A 44 7.64 3.21 4.51
N LEU A 45 7.88 4.16 3.61
CA LEU A 45 8.89 4.05 2.55
C LEU A 45 10.30 4.21 3.10
N ILE A 46 11.11 3.17 2.97
CA ILE A 46 12.54 3.15 3.33
C ILE A 46 13.37 2.51 2.21
N ARG A 47 14.69 2.74 2.22
CA ARG A 47 15.62 2.25 1.19
C ARG A 47 16.39 1.02 1.67
N ALA A 48 17.19 0.41 0.80
CA ALA A 48 18.13 -0.62 1.21
C ALA A 48 19.04 -0.11 2.34
N GLY A 49 19.26 -0.95 3.35
CA GLY A 49 20.07 -0.66 4.54
C GLY A 49 19.35 0.05 5.67
N ASP A 50 18.22 0.73 5.40
CA ASP A 50 17.41 1.36 6.45
C ASP A 50 16.72 0.28 7.31
N ALA A 51 16.54 0.56 8.60
CA ALA A 51 15.91 -0.39 9.52
C ALA A 51 14.40 -0.52 9.29
N ILE A 52 13.88 -1.75 9.33
CA ILE A 52 12.46 -2.06 9.50
C ILE A 52 12.17 -2.03 11.01
N PRO A 53 11.41 -1.06 11.55
CA PRO A 53 11.05 -1.00 12.96
C PRO A 53 10.00 -2.06 13.29
N HIS A 54 10.37 -3.04 14.10
CA HIS A 54 9.49 -4.12 14.55
C HIS A 54 8.73 -3.67 15.81
N PRO A 55 7.38 -3.55 15.77
CA PRO A 55 6.58 -3.24 16.94
C PRO A 55 6.57 -4.38 17.97
N GLU A 56 6.61 -4.02 19.26
CA GLU A 56 6.54 -4.98 20.36
C GLU A 56 5.17 -5.67 20.41
N GLY A 57 5.17 -6.99 20.64
CA GLY A 57 3.95 -7.78 20.83
C GLY A 57 3.19 -8.16 19.54
N GLU A 58 3.71 -7.81 18.38
CA GLU A 58 3.06 -8.03 17.09
C GLU A 58 3.81 -9.09 16.26
N GLN A 59 3.08 -9.87 15.45
CA GLN A 59 3.70 -10.70 14.43
C GLN A 59 3.95 -9.85 13.18
N VAL A 60 5.20 -9.74 12.74
CA VAL A 60 5.56 -9.00 11.51
C VAL A 60 5.95 -9.98 10.42
N LEU A 61 5.44 -9.78 9.22
CA LEU A 61 5.68 -10.63 8.06
C LEU A 61 6.42 -9.86 6.97
N SER A 62 7.43 -10.50 6.37
CA SER A 62 8.00 -10.06 5.10
C SER A 62 6.98 -10.25 3.98
N GLY A 63 6.94 -9.31 3.04
CA GLY A 63 6.13 -9.36 1.82
C GLY A 63 7.00 -9.09 0.60
N ALA A 64 8.04 -9.89 0.40
CA ALA A 64 8.93 -9.71 -0.74
C ALA A 64 8.14 -9.70 -2.04
N THR A 65 8.35 -8.65 -2.84
CA THR A 65 7.62 -8.40 -4.08
C THR A 65 8.47 -7.56 -5.04
N VAL A 66 7.91 -7.24 -6.19
CA VAL A 66 8.47 -6.33 -7.18
C VAL A 66 7.46 -5.21 -7.44
N ALA A 67 7.97 -4.02 -7.73
CA ALA A 67 7.20 -2.84 -8.06
C ALA A 67 7.47 -2.45 -9.51
N LEU A 68 6.43 -2.15 -10.29
CA LEU A 68 6.61 -1.36 -11.51
C LEU A 68 6.77 0.10 -11.11
N ILE A 69 7.63 0.83 -11.84
CA ILE A 69 7.89 2.25 -11.63
C ILE A 69 7.42 3.02 -12.85
N VAL A 70 6.53 3.98 -12.65
CA VAL A 70 5.97 4.81 -13.71
C VAL A 70 7.02 5.79 -14.22
N GLY A 71 7.24 5.85 -15.54
CA GLY A 71 8.24 6.70 -16.19
C GLY A 71 7.70 8.02 -16.76
N LYS A 72 6.43 8.04 -17.15
CA LYS A 72 5.73 9.21 -17.68
C LYS A 72 4.27 9.21 -17.19
N THR A 73 3.61 10.36 -17.21
CA THR A 73 2.21 10.48 -16.75
C THR A 73 1.31 9.46 -17.44
N ALA A 74 0.67 8.58 -16.67
CA ALA A 74 -0.20 7.51 -17.14
C ALA A 74 -1.65 7.81 -16.75
N SER A 75 -2.54 7.89 -17.73
CA SER A 75 -3.98 8.05 -17.52
C SER A 75 -4.73 7.31 -18.62
N LYS A 76 -5.63 6.41 -18.21
CA LYS A 76 -6.42 5.53 -19.09
C LYS A 76 -5.55 4.77 -20.11
N VAL A 77 -4.41 4.27 -19.65
CA VAL A 77 -3.45 3.52 -20.48
C VAL A 77 -4.01 2.14 -20.77
N SER A 78 -3.90 1.66 -22.01
CA SER A 78 -4.28 0.29 -22.36
C SER A 78 -3.17 -0.70 -21.94
N PRO A 79 -3.47 -1.99 -21.72
CA PRO A 79 -2.44 -2.97 -21.37
C PRO A 79 -1.33 -3.09 -22.43
N GLU A 80 -1.65 -2.92 -23.71
CA GLU A 80 -0.69 -3.02 -24.82
C GLU A 80 0.32 -1.87 -24.84
N GLU A 81 -0.08 -0.69 -24.36
CA GLU A 81 0.76 0.51 -24.28
C GLU A 81 1.55 0.59 -22.97
N ALA A 82 1.23 -0.26 -21.98
CA ALA A 82 1.72 -0.13 -20.61
C ALA A 82 3.26 -0.07 -20.51
N ALA A 83 3.97 -0.85 -21.34
CA ALA A 83 5.43 -0.86 -21.36
C ALA A 83 6.04 0.52 -21.62
N ASP A 84 5.41 1.33 -22.50
CA ASP A 84 5.89 2.68 -22.82
C ASP A 84 5.76 3.68 -21.66
N TYR A 85 4.99 3.33 -20.62
CA TYR A 85 4.77 4.13 -19.42
C TYR A 85 5.57 3.62 -18.21
N ILE A 86 6.18 2.44 -18.30
CA ILE A 86 6.98 1.84 -17.22
C ILE A 86 8.45 2.21 -17.45
N ALA A 87 9.06 2.92 -16.50
CA ALA A 87 10.49 3.24 -16.53
C ALA A 87 11.37 2.04 -16.19
N GLY A 88 10.81 1.03 -15.53
CA GLY A 88 11.48 -0.19 -15.09
C GLY A 88 10.83 -0.74 -13.83
N TYR A 89 11.55 -1.61 -13.14
CA TYR A 89 11.04 -2.32 -11.97
C TYR A 89 12.00 -2.20 -10.79
N ALA A 90 11.52 -2.34 -9.57
CA ALA A 90 12.37 -2.38 -8.38
C ALA A 90 11.89 -3.48 -7.42
N LEU A 91 12.82 -4.17 -6.77
CA LEU A 91 12.44 -5.05 -5.65
C LEU A 91 11.83 -4.21 -4.53
N ALA A 92 10.84 -4.77 -3.84
CA ALA A 92 10.17 -4.12 -2.72
C ALA A 92 9.84 -5.15 -1.65
N ASN A 93 9.62 -4.67 -0.42
CA ASN A 93 9.08 -5.48 0.65
C ASN A 93 7.79 -4.85 1.15
N GLU A 94 6.66 -5.53 0.93
CA GLU A 94 5.36 -5.14 1.46
C GLU A 94 5.19 -5.71 2.88
N VAL A 95 6.01 -5.20 3.82
CA VAL A 95 5.97 -5.61 5.23
C VAL A 95 4.59 -5.34 5.81
N SER A 96 4.06 -6.32 6.53
CA SER A 96 2.70 -6.30 7.04
C SER A 96 2.59 -7.06 8.36
N LEU A 97 1.60 -6.71 9.17
CA LEU A 97 1.03 -7.66 10.15
C LEU A 97 0.21 -8.74 9.40
N PRO A 98 -0.27 -9.80 10.06
CA PRO A 98 -1.09 -10.84 9.43
C PRO A 98 -2.31 -10.29 8.71
N GLU A 99 -2.62 -10.87 7.56
CA GLU A 99 -3.76 -10.50 6.72
C GLU A 99 -4.98 -11.33 7.12
N GLU A 100 -5.59 -10.99 8.26
CA GLU A 100 -6.72 -11.73 8.83
C GLU A 100 -8.09 -11.28 8.29
N SER A 101 -8.13 -10.18 7.53
CA SER A 101 -9.35 -9.66 6.90
C SER A 101 -9.02 -8.77 5.72
N PHE A 102 -9.86 -8.83 4.69
CA PHE A 102 -9.82 -7.96 3.52
C PHE A 102 -11.06 -7.05 3.43
N TYR A 103 -11.89 -7.00 4.47
CA TYR A 103 -13.16 -6.26 4.44
C TYR A 103 -12.98 -4.76 4.66
N ARG A 104 -12.13 -4.38 5.63
CA ARG A 104 -11.81 -2.97 5.92
C ARG A 104 -10.34 -2.68 5.56
N PRO A 105 -9.98 -1.41 5.30
CA PRO A 105 -8.61 -1.04 4.98
C PRO A 105 -7.62 -1.47 6.08
N ALA A 106 -6.56 -2.17 5.68
CA ALA A 106 -5.56 -2.74 6.58
C ALA A 106 -4.53 -1.69 7.08
N ILE A 107 -5.00 -0.54 7.58
CA ILE A 107 -4.14 0.61 7.94
C ILE A 107 -3.13 0.24 9.03
N LYS A 108 -3.58 -0.33 10.15
CA LYS A 108 -2.70 -0.75 11.26
C LYS A 108 -1.71 -1.85 10.85
N ALA A 109 -2.07 -2.68 9.87
CA ALA A 109 -1.23 -3.78 9.41
C ALA A 109 -0.13 -3.31 8.43
N LYS A 110 -0.47 -2.41 7.49
CA LYS A 110 0.39 -2.10 6.34
C LYS A 110 0.99 -0.69 6.35
N CYS A 111 0.49 0.24 7.17
CA CYS A 111 0.90 1.65 7.13
C CYS A 111 1.87 2.07 8.26
N ARG A 112 2.51 1.11 8.94
CA ARG A 112 3.48 1.39 10.01
C ARG A 112 4.79 1.96 9.45
N ASP A 113 5.50 2.71 10.28
CA ASP A 113 6.78 3.31 9.90
C ASP A 113 7.75 2.23 9.39
N GLY A 114 8.41 2.49 8.26
CA GLY A 114 9.38 1.56 7.67
C GLY A 114 8.81 0.28 7.03
N PHE A 115 7.48 0.13 6.92
CA PHE A 115 6.87 -1.09 6.37
C PHE A 115 6.89 -1.21 4.83
N CYS A 116 7.62 -0.36 4.13
CA CYS A 116 7.79 -0.42 2.67
C CYS A 116 9.25 -0.17 2.25
N PRO A 117 10.16 -1.13 2.49
CA PRO A 117 11.43 -1.17 1.76
C PRO A 117 11.19 -1.16 0.25
N LEU A 118 11.86 -0.26 -0.46
CA LEU A 118 11.85 -0.18 -1.91
C LEU A 118 13.28 0.00 -2.42
N GLY A 119 13.69 -0.93 -3.29
CA GLY A 119 15.03 -1.03 -3.82
C GLY A 119 15.32 -0.07 -4.96
N GLU A 120 16.45 -0.32 -5.62
CA GLU A 120 16.87 0.44 -6.80
C GLU A 120 16.14 -0.02 -8.05
N LEU A 121 16.05 0.89 -9.02
CA LEU A 121 15.46 0.59 -10.33
C LEU A 121 16.39 -0.37 -11.09
N ALA A 122 15.86 -1.52 -11.49
CA ALA A 122 16.45 -2.43 -12.44
C ALA A 122 15.93 -2.12 -13.85
N ALA A 123 16.86 -2.10 -14.81
CA ALA A 123 16.54 -1.96 -16.24
C ALA A 123 16.26 -3.34 -16.84
N VAL A 124 15.12 -3.92 -16.47
CA VAL A 124 14.58 -5.17 -17.04
C VAL A 124 13.31 -4.85 -17.83
N ASP A 125 13.12 -5.51 -18.97
CA ASP A 125 12.02 -5.21 -19.90
C ASP A 125 10.65 -5.63 -19.35
N ASN A 126 10.61 -6.74 -18.60
CA ASN A 126 9.42 -7.26 -17.93
C ASN A 126 9.83 -8.05 -16.69
N VAL A 127 8.82 -8.51 -15.96
CA VAL A 127 8.97 -9.36 -14.77
C VAL A 127 8.11 -10.61 -14.88
N ASP A 128 7.90 -11.10 -16.10
CA ASP A 128 7.11 -12.31 -16.35
C ASP A 128 7.91 -13.55 -15.94
N ASN A 129 7.26 -14.50 -15.28
CA ASN A 129 7.89 -15.72 -14.75
C ASN A 129 9.09 -15.46 -13.82
N LEU A 130 9.15 -14.29 -13.19
CA LEU A 130 10.22 -13.89 -12.29
C LEU A 130 10.06 -14.61 -10.94
N THR A 131 11.09 -15.36 -10.54
CA THR A 131 11.17 -15.90 -9.17
C THR A 131 11.75 -14.85 -8.23
N ILE A 132 11.01 -14.55 -7.15
CA ILE A 132 11.41 -13.64 -6.08
C ILE A 132 11.76 -14.49 -4.87
N ILE A 133 12.96 -14.29 -4.33
CA ILE A 133 13.52 -15.06 -3.22
C ILE A 133 13.66 -14.15 -2.00
N THR A 134 13.28 -14.66 -0.83
CA THR A 134 13.54 -14.03 0.46
C THR A 134 14.59 -14.84 1.22
N GLU A 135 15.68 -14.20 1.62
CA GLU A 135 16.64 -14.73 2.56
C GLU A 135 16.50 -14.04 3.92
N ILE A 136 16.62 -14.81 5.00
CA ILE A 136 16.74 -14.31 6.37
C ILE A 136 18.09 -14.77 6.91
N ASN A 137 18.93 -13.83 7.31
CA ASN A 137 20.27 -14.10 7.86
C ASN A 137 21.15 -14.96 6.93
N GLY A 138 21.06 -14.70 5.61
CA GLY A 138 21.84 -15.37 4.58
C GLY A 138 21.38 -16.80 4.25
N ARG A 139 20.17 -17.19 4.65
CA ARG A 139 19.54 -18.46 4.30
C ARG A 139 18.21 -18.21 3.62
N GLU A 140 17.96 -18.91 2.52
CA GLU A 140 16.64 -18.88 1.87
C GLU A 140 15.55 -19.29 2.86
N ALA A 141 14.55 -18.42 3.00
CA ALA A 141 13.40 -18.61 3.87
C ALA A 141 12.10 -18.76 3.07
N ASP A 142 12.03 -18.19 1.87
CA ASP A 142 10.86 -18.24 0.98
C ASP A 142 11.25 -17.98 -0.47
N HIS A 143 10.41 -18.45 -1.40
CA HIS A 143 10.41 -18.00 -2.79
C HIS A 143 9.02 -18.12 -3.40
N TRP A 144 8.72 -17.29 -4.40
CA TRP A 144 7.49 -17.37 -5.20
C TRP A 144 7.69 -16.80 -6.60
N ASN A 145 6.72 -16.98 -7.50
CA ASN A 145 6.86 -16.59 -8.91
C ASN A 145 5.73 -15.68 -9.41
N THR A 146 6.07 -14.66 -10.20
CA THR A 146 5.10 -13.70 -10.75
C THR A 146 4.10 -14.33 -11.74
N ALA A 147 4.38 -15.50 -12.30
CA ALA A 147 3.46 -16.26 -13.15
C ALA A 147 2.18 -16.72 -12.41
N ASP A 148 2.25 -16.78 -11.07
CA ASP A 148 1.12 -17.12 -10.21
C ASP A 148 0.25 -15.91 -9.85
N LEU A 149 0.57 -14.73 -10.37
CA LEU A 149 -0.29 -13.56 -10.23
C LEU A 149 -1.54 -13.69 -11.12
N GLN A 150 -2.64 -13.08 -10.67
CA GLN A 150 -3.88 -12.99 -11.41
C GLN A 150 -3.83 -11.87 -12.45
N ARG A 151 -3.22 -10.73 -12.09
CA ARG A 151 -2.98 -9.59 -12.99
C ARG A 151 -1.50 -9.28 -13.07
N ASN A 152 -0.98 -9.13 -14.28
CA ASN A 152 0.41 -8.74 -14.53
C ASN A 152 0.61 -7.21 -14.38
N ALA A 153 1.85 -6.75 -14.56
CA ALA A 153 2.19 -5.33 -14.43
C ALA A 153 1.39 -4.41 -15.39
N ALA A 154 1.21 -4.82 -16.64
CA ALA A 154 0.48 -4.06 -17.65
C ALA A 154 -1.01 -3.92 -17.32
N GLU A 155 -1.64 -5.02 -16.91
CA GLU A 155 -3.03 -5.05 -16.48
C GLU A 155 -3.27 -4.21 -15.23
N LEU A 156 -2.33 -4.21 -14.27
CA LEU A 156 -2.42 -3.38 -13.07
C LEU A 156 -2.26 -1.89 -13.37
N LEU A 157 -1.28 -1.52 -14.21
CA LEU A 157 -1.12 -0.12 -14.64
C LEU A 157 -2.35 0.37 -15.40
N SER A 158 -2.88 -0.45 -16.31
CA SER A 158 -4.09 -0.11 -17.06
C SER A 158 -5.29 0.06 -16.11
N ALA A 159 -5.53 -0.92 -15.24
CA ALA A 159 -6.67 -0.90 -14.33
C ALA A 159 -6.64 0.29 -13.35
N LEU A 160 -5.46 0.65 -12.82
CA LEU A 160 -5.35 1.78 -11.90
C LEU A 160 -5.41 3.13 -12.64
N SER A 161 -4.73 3.23 -13.79
CA SER A 161 -4.71 4.48 -14.57
C SER A 161 -6.06 4.86 -15.18
N GLU A 162 -6.99 3.91 -15.28
CA GLU A 162 -8.37 4.14 -15.74
C GLU A 162 -9.06 5.26 -14.95
N PHE A 163 -8.87 5.29 -13.63
CA PHE A 163 -9.51 6.25 -12.72
C PHE A 163 -8.53 7.08 -11.88
N ALA A 164 -7.27 6.66 -11.73
CA ALA A 164 -6.26 7.38 -10.98
C ALA A 164 -5.04 7.64 -11.85
N THR A 165 -4.84 8.89 -12.30
CA THR A 165 -3.60 9.28 -13.00
C THR A 165 -2.39 8.91 -12.15
N LEU A 166 -1.35 8.34 -12.77
CA LEU A 166 -0.05 8.11 -12.13
C LEU A 166 1.00 9.02 -12.74
N ASN A 167 1.93 9.49 -11.93
CA ASN A 167 3.00 10.40 -12.32
C ASN A 167 4.37 9.68 -12.36
N PRO A 168 5.37 10.23 -13.07
CA PRO A 168 6.74 9.72 -13.01
C PRO A 168 7.23 9.49 -11.58
N GLY A 169 7.68 8.28 -11.29
CA GLY A 169 8.19 7.86 -9.99
C GLY A 169 7.12 7.32 -9.02
N ASP A 170 5.84 7.33 -9.38
CA ASP A 170 4.82 6.50 -8.72
C ASP A 170 5.13 5.02 -8.96
N ALA A 171 4.73 4.17 -8.03
CA ALA A 171 5.00 2.75 -8.07
C ALA A 171 3.72 1.93 -7.82
N ILE A 172 3.66 0.73 -8.40
CA ILE A 172 2.63 -0.28 -8.08
C ILE A 172 3.34 -1.57 -7.64
N LEU A 173 3.14 -1.99 -6.39
CA LEU A 173 3.57 -3.31 -5.92
C LEU A 173 2.68 -4.38 -6.55
N LEU A 174 3.27 -5.39 -7.18
CA LEU A 174 2.54 -6.33 -8.05
C LEU A 174 1.77 -7.42 -7.29
N GLY A 175 1.98 -7.53 -5.98
CA GLY A 175 1.28 -8.47 -5.10
C GLY A 175 2.22 -9.42 -4.37
N THR A 176 1.65 -10.29 -3.56
CA THR A 176 2.38 -11.22 -2.68
C THR A 176 1.63 -12.55 -2.58
N PRO A 177 2.32 -13.68 -2.37
CA PRO A 177 1.68 -14.95 -2.09
C PRO A 177 0.94 -14.96 -0.74
N HIS A 178 0.09 -15.97 -0.54
CA HIS A 178 -0.59 -16.20 0.75
C HIS A 178 0.40 -16.49 1.89
N SER A 179 1.34 -17.40 1.64
CA SER A 179 2.40 -17.76 2.59
C SER A 179 3.41 -16.64 2.66
N ARG A 180 3.78 -16.23 3.87
CA ARG A 180 4.78 -15.19 4.13
C ARG A 180 5.66 -15.62 5.30
N VAL A 181 6.89 -15.11 5.33
CA VAL A 181 7.85 -15.42 6.40
C VAL A 181 7.82 -14.38 7.51
N PRO A 182 7.80 -14.81 8.79
CA PRO A 182 7.87 -13.89 9.91
C PRO A 182 9.26 -13.26 10.03
N LEU A 183 9.30 -12.03 10.53
CA LEU A 183 10.50 -11.26 10.83
C LEU A 183 10.63 -11.08 12.34
N GLN A 184 11.85 -11.01 12.85
CA GLN A 184 12.16 -10.74 14.26
C GLN A 184 13.27 -9.68 14.38
N PRO A 185 13.29 -8.89 15.48
CA PRO A 185 14.42 -8.00 15.77
C PRO A 185 15.76 -8.76 15.72
N GLY A 186 16.74 -8.19 15.00
CA GLY A 186 18.04 -8.80 14.75
C GLY A 186 18.18 -9.49 13.39
N ASP A 187 17.07 -9.75 12.70
CA ASP A 187 17.12 -10.33 11.35
C ASP A 187 17.71 -9.37 10.32
N ARG A 188 18.41 -9.94 9.33
CA ARG A 188 18.67 -9.29 8.05
C ARG A 188 17.80 -9.95 7.00
N VAL A 189 16.78 -9.23 6.54
CA VAL A 189 15.92 -9.68 5.44
C VAL A 189 16.48 -9.19 4.13
N ARG A 190 16.72 -10.10 3.19
CA ARG A 190 17.27 -9.82 1.86
C ARG A 190 16.33 -10.38 0.80
N ILE A 191 16.05 -9.58 -0.22
CA ILE A 191 15.20 -9.94 -1.36
C ILE A 191 16.06 -9.97 -2.61
N LEU A 192 15.89 -11.04 -3.38
CA LEU A 192 16.66 -11.34 -4.58
C LEU A 192 15.73 -11.71 -5.72
N ALA A 193 16.09 -11.30 -6.94
CA ALA A 193 15.51 -11.79 -8.17
C ALA A 193 16.53 -11.60 -9.30
N GLU A 194 16.47 -12.43 -10.34
CA GLU A 194 17.37 -12.32 -11.49
C GLU A 194 17.23 -10.97 -12.18
N GLY A 195 18.35 -10.30 -12.47
CA GLY A 195 18.36 -8.97 -13.11
C GLY A 195 18.15 -7.79 -12.18
N PHE A 196 17.96 -8.01 -10.86
CA PHE A 196 17.74 -6.95 -9.88
C PHE A 196 18.93 -6.73 -8.94
N PRO A 197 19.24 -5.47 -8.57
CA PRO A 197 20.03 -5.19 -7.38
C PRO A 197 19.32 -5.73 -6.14
N ALA A 198 20.05 -6.44 -5.28
CA ALA A 198 19.48 -6.99 -4.04
C ALA A 198 18.96 -5.88 -3.11
N LEU A 199 17.80 -6.12 -2.49
CA LEU A 199 17.24 -5.25 -1.46
C LEU A 199 17.43 -5.91 -0.10
N GLU A 200 18.18 -5.29 0.81
CA GLU A 200 18.42 -5.82 2.15
C GLU A 200 18.13 -4.78 3.22
N ASN A 201 17.46 -5.19 4.29
CA ASN A 201 17.12 -4.33 5.42
C ASN A 201 17.32 -5.08 6.76
N PRO A 202 17.94 -4.46 7.77
CA PRO A 202 17.91 -4.99 9.12
C PRO A 202 16.53 -4.79 9.77
N VAL A 203 16.09 -5.76 10.55
CA VAL A 203 14.91 -5.65 11.41
C VAL A 203 15.38 -5.27 12.81
N VAL A 204 14.82 -4.20 13.36
CA VAL A 204 15.26 -3.60 14.63
C VAL A 204 14.04 -3.36 15.51
N ASP A 205 14.18 -3.48 16.83
CA ASP A 205 13.13 -3.11 17.76
C ASP A 205 12.70 -1.64 17.56
N GLU A 206 11.40 -1.35 17.49
CA GLU A 206 10.93 0.03 17.22
C GLU A 206 11.42 1.07 18.24
N ARG A 207 11.81 0.64 19.45
CA ARG A 207 12.36 1.51 20.51
C ARG A 207 13.77 2.01 20.18
N ASP A 208 14.49 1.30 19.32
CA ASP A 208 15.89 1.57 18.99
C ASP A 208 16.04 2.32 17.65
N VAL A 209 14.94 2.64 16.96
CA VAL A 209 14.96 3.33 15.67
C VAL A 209 14.56 4.79 15.82
N ALA A 210 15.44 5.70 15.37
CA ALA A 210 15.06 7.10 15.17
C ALA A 210 14.12 7.19 13.96
N ILE A 211 12.91 7.74 14.16
CA ILE A 211 11.94 7.90 13.06
C ILE A 211 12.53 8.85 12.01
N ALA A 212 12.84 8.28 10.84
CA ALA A 212 13.34 9.05 9.71
C ALA A 212 12.27 10.04 9.23
N ARG A 213 12.65 11.31 9.07
CA ARG A 213 11.80 12.30 8.42
C ARG A 213 11.78 11.97 6.92
N GLY A 214 10.72 11.32 6.46
CA GLY A 214 10.54 11.03 5.04
C GLY A 214 10.60 12.32 4.21
N ALA A 215 11.54 12.38 3.27
CA ALA A 215 11.74 13.52 2.37
C ALA A 215 10.74 13.56 1.20
N ASN A 216 9.57 12.92 1.35
CA ASN A 216 8.54 12.84 0.32
C ASN A 216 7.67 14.11 0.37
N PRO A 217 7.59 14.88 -0.73
CA PRO A 217 6.90 16.17 -0.75
C PRO A 217 5.38 16.06 -0.57
N HIS A 218 4.78 14.91 -0.86
CA HIS A 218 3.32 14.76 -0.77
C HIS A 218 2.89 14.38 0.65
N PRO A 219 1.96 15.13 1.28
CA PRO A 219 1.38 14.73 2.55
C PRO A 219 0.48 13.49 2.38
N THR A 220 0.34 12.71 3.44
CA THR A 220 -0.63 11.61 3.49
C THR A 220 -2.00 12.18 3.82
N LEU A 221 -3.03 11.82 3.04
CA LEU A 221 -4.42 12.15 3.34
C LEU A 221 -5.11 10.93 3.97
N PHE A 222 -5.48 11.07 5.23
CA PHE A 222 -6.39 10.15 5.91
C PHE A 222 -7.82 10.68 5.80
N ALA A 223 -8.78 9.77 5.65
CA ALA A 223 -10.21 10.06 5.70
C ALA A 223 -10.91 9.05 6.63
N LEU A 224 -12.06 9.44 7.17
CA LEU A 224 -12.82 8.64 8.13
C LEU A 224 -14.18 8.23 7.57
N GLY A 225 -14.50 6.94 7.66
CA GLY A 225 -15.85 6.44 7.39
C GLY A 225 -16.69 6.44 8.67
N LEU A 226 -17.99 6.77 8.54
CA LEU A 226 -19.00 6.63 9.60
C LEU A 226 -18.66 7.38 10.90
N ASN A 227 -18.06 8.57 10.81
CA ASN A 227 -17.60 9.37 11.96
C ASN A 227 -18.54 10.55 12.34
N TYR A 228 -19.77 10.55 11.82
CA TYR A 228 -20.84 11.47 12.22
C TYR A 228 -21.98 10.68 12.86
N ALA A 229 -22.43 11.10 14.05
CA ALA A 229 -23.41 10.34 14.85
C ALA A 229 -24.72 10.08 14.09
N ASP A 230 -25.20 11.07 13.34
CA ASP A 230 -26.42 10.95 12.54
C ASP A 230 -26.25 9.91 11.41
N HIS A 231 -25.10 9.91 10.74
CA HIS A 231 -24.80 8.97 9.64
C HIS A 231 -24.60 7.52 10.12
N ALA A 232 -24.13 7.34 11.36
CA ALA A 232 -24.04 6.02 11.99
C ALA A 232 -25.43 5.47 12.39
N SER A 233 -26.45 6.32 12.53
CA SER A 233 -27.82 5.94 12.90
C SER A 233 -28.77 5.73 11.72
N GLU A 234 -28.51 6.40 10.58
CA GLU A 234 -29.29 6.29 9.33
C GLU A 234 -29.08 4.95 8.62
N LEU A 235 -27.91 4.35 8.81
CA LEU A 235 -27.58 3.02 8.33
C LEU A 235 -27.84 2.07 9.52
N ALA A 236 -28.54 0.95 9.31
CA ALA A 236 -28.82 -0.07 10.34
C ALA A 236 -27.55 -0.82 10.82
N PHE A 237 -26.47 -0.09 11.10
CA PHE A 237 -25.15 -0.56 11.45
C PHE A 237 -24.85 -0.20 12.90
N THR A 238 -24.22 -1.14 13.60
CA THR A 238 -23.57 -0.83 14.87
C THR A 238 -22.40 0.11 14.59
N PRO A 239 -22.29 1.26 15.28
CA PRO A 239 -21.14 2.15 15.14
C PRO A 239 -19.84 1.37 15.38
N PRO A 240 -18.79 1.60 14.57
CA PRO A 240 -17.54 0.90 14.75
C PRO A 240 -16.91 1.28 16.10
N THR A 241 -16.37 0.31 16.82
CA THR A 241 -15.72 0.51 18.13
C THR A 241 -14.36 1.18 18.03
N GLU A 242 -13.78 1.22 16.83
CA GLU A 242 -12.55 1.93 16.49
C GLU A 242 -12.75 2.74 15.19
N PRO A 243 -12.00 3.84 14.98
CA PRO A 243 -12.14 4.64 13.77
C PRO A 243 -11.90 3.85 12.47
N LEU A 244 -12.83 3.95 11.53
CA LEU A 244 -12.66 3.40 10.18
C LEU A 244 -11.84 4.38 9.32
N VAL A 245 -10.53 4.15 9.25
CA VAL A 245 -9.59 5.00 8.51
C VAL A 245 -9.31 4.43 7.11
N PHE A 246 -9.21 5.30 6.11
CA PHE A 246 -8.67 4.97 4.79
C PHE A 246 -7.76 6.09 4.25
N ILE A 247 -6.96 5.77 3.23
CA ILE A 247 -6.01 6.72 2.61
C ILE A 247 -6.49 7.08 1.21
N LYS A 248 -6.37 8.36 0.87
CA LYS A 248 -6.66 8.90 -0.46
C LYS A 248 -5.37 9.28 -1.17
N ALA A 249 -5.22 8.85 -2.43
CA ALA A 249 -4.05 9.19 -3.26
C ALA A 249 -4.08 10.68 -3.67
N PRO A 250 -2.91 11.35 -3.83
CA PRO A 250 -2.85 12.80 -4.04
C PRO A 250 -3.53 13.27 -5.34
N ASN A 251 -3.57 12.46 -6.40
CA ASN A 251 -4.21 12.86 -7.65
C ASN A 251 -5.75 12.87 -7.59
N THR A 252 -6.36 12.54 -6.43
CA THR A 252 -7.80 12.79 -6.20
C THR A 252 -8.10 14.25 -5.85
N PHE A 253 -7.09 15.04 -5.46
CA PHE A 253 -7.29 16.41 -5.02
C PHE A 253 -7.70 17.30 -6.20
N ASN A 254 -8.56 18.26 -5.91
CA ASN A 254 -8.95 19.31 -6.83
C ASN A 254 -8.97 20.66 -6.11
N GLY A 255 -8.88 21.75 -6.86
CA GLY A 255 -8.89 23.10 -6.30
C GLY A 255 -10.29 23.68 -6.07
N ASP A 256 -10.34 24.86 -5.46
CA ASP A 256 -11.55 25.68 -5.41
C ASP A 256 -12.01 26.10 -6.83
N ASN A 257 -13.32 26.20 -7.03
CA ASN A 257 -13.97 26.52 -8.31
C ASN A 257 -13.52 25.63 -9.50
N GLN A 258 -13.21 24.35 -9.23
CA GLN A 258 -12.87 23.37 -10.25
C GLN A 258 -14.03 22.40 -10.51
N THR A 259 -13.85 21.51 -11.49
CA THR A 259 -14.84 20.51 -11.91
C THR A 259 -14.48 19.11 -11.43
N SER A 260 -15.44 18.39 -10.87
CA SER A 260 -15.35 16.94 -10.62
C SER A 260 -16.20 16.19 -11.65
N VAL A 261 -15.61 15.18 -12.30
CA VAL A 261 -16.29 14.42 -13.36
C VAL A 261 -17.24 13.40 -12.74
N ARG A 262 -18.51 13.40 -13.18
CA ARG A 262 -19.43 12.28 -12.94
C ARG A 262 -19.19 11.21 -14.01
N PRO A 263 -18.86 9.96 -13.65
CA PRO A 263 -18.70 8.90 -14.64
C PRO A 263 -20.01 8.62 -15.39
N ASP A 264 -19.91 8.18 -16.65
CA ASP A 264 -21.06 7.80 -17.43
C ASP A 264 -21.77 6.58 -16.82
N ASN A 265 -23.09 6.52 -16.97
CA ASN A 265 -23.93 5.36 -16.61
C ASN A 265 -23.90 4.94 -15.13
N VAL A 266 -23.54 5.85 -14.20
CA VAL A 266 -23.65 5.61 -12.76
C VAL A 266 -25.00 6.06 -12.22
N GLU A 267 -25.65 5.22 -11.42
CA GLU A 267 -26.93 5.51 -10.78
C GLU A 267 -26.80 6.63 -9.73
N TYR A 268 -25.74 6.58 -8.92
CA TYR A 268 -25.58 7.42 -7.75
C TYR A 268 -24.16 8.01 -7.63
N MET A 269 -24.09 9.31 -7.36
CA MET A 269 -22.88 10.06 -7.00
C MET A 269 -23.33 11.18 -6.06
N HIS A 270 -22.74 11.24 -4.87
CA HIS A 270 -23.04 12.24 -3.83
C HIS A 270 -21.79 13.00 -3.40
N TYR A 271 -21.99 14.07 -2.65
CA TYR A 271 -20.91 14.84 -2.02
C TYR A 271 -20.80 14.46 -0.54
N GLU A 272 -19.60 14.64 0.03
CA GLU A 272 -19.34 14.52 1.46
C GLU A 272 -18.58 15.78 1.89
N ALA A 273 -19.24 16.65 2.66
CA ALA A 273 -18.62 17.86 3.20
C ALA A 273 -17.92 17.50 4.52
N GLU A 274 -16.62 17.72 4.59
CA GLU A 274 -15.79 17.33 5.73
C GLU A 274 -14.92 18.50 6.21
N LEU A 275 -14.63 18.52 7.53
CA LEU A 275 -13.58 19.35 8.11
C LEU A 275 -12.25 18.61 7.99
N VAL A 276 -11.22 19.25 7.42
CA VAL A 276 -9.89 18.65 7.32
C VAL A 276 -8.99 19.23 8.40
N VAL A 277 -8.37 18.36 9.20
CA VAL A 277 -7.33 18.74 10.19
C VAL A 277 -5.95 18.64 9.54
N VAL A 278 -5.17 19.72 9.61
CA VAL A 278 -3.80 19.77 9.08
C VAL A 278 -2.80 19.62 10.22
N ILE A 279 -1.92 18.62 10.14
CA ILE A 279 -0.87 18.36 11.15
C ILE A 279 0.32 19.29 10.93
N GLY A 280 0.72 20.02 11.97
CA GLY A 280 1.81 21.01 11.95
C GLY A 280 3.11 20.55 12.60
N LYS A 281 3.06 19.54 13.47
CA LYS A 281 4.24 18.97 14.14
C LYS A 281 4.24 17.45 13.98
N THR A 282 5.43 16.85 13.87
CA THR A 282 5.57 15.38 13.83
C THR A 282 5.01 14.77 15.12
N ALA A 283 4.04 13.87 14.99
CA ALA A 283 3.36 13.21 16.10
C ALA A 283 3.55 11.69 16.06
N ARG A 284 3.91 11.07 17.20
CA ARG A 284 4.00 9.61 17.39
C ARG A 284 3.75 9.31 18.87
N LYS A 285 2.88 8.33 19.17
CA LYS A 285 2.49 7.95 20.55
C LYS A 285 2.04 9.17 21.38
N VAL A 286 1.33 10.10 20.76
CA VAL A 286 0.80 11.33 21.38
C VAL A 286 -0.47 11.01 22.15
N SER A 287 -0.60 11.56 23.37
CA SER A 287 -1.81 11.41 24.17
C SER A 287 -2.95 12.28 23.64
N GLU A 288 -4.20 11.92 23.95
CA GLU A 288 -5.37 12.74 23.58
C GLU A 288 -5.27 14.17 24.14
N ALA A 289 -4.77 14.31 25.37
CA ALA A 289 -4.63 15.61 26.03
C ALA A 289 -3.63 16.54 25.33
N GLU A 290 -2.62 15.99 24.65
CA GLU A 290 -1.57 16.75 23.96
C GLU A 290 -1.85 16.87 22.45
N ALA A 291 -2.86 16.17 21.92
CA ALA A 291 -3.08 16.03 20.48
C ALA A 291 -3.23 17.40 19.77
N MET A 292 -3.90 18.34 20.42
CA MET A 292 -4.13 19.68 19.86
C MET A 292 -2.84 20.49 19.65
N ASP A 293 -1.77 20.19 20.38
CA ASP A 293 -0.48 20.87 20.22
C ASP A 293 0.22 20.55 18.89
N PHE A 294 -0.23 19.48 18.21
CA PHE A 294 0.32 19.01 16.94
C PHE A 294 -0.49 19.48 15.72
N VAL A 295 -1.65 20.12 15.95
CA VAL A 295 -2.51 20.66 14.88
C VAL A 295 -1.97 22.01 14.40
N ALA A 296 -1.82 22.16 13.09
CA ALA A 296 -1.49 23.45 12.45
C ALA A 296 -2.73 24.33 12.28
N GLY A 297 -3.85 23.72 11.91
CA GLY A 297 -5.10 24.39 11.59
C GLY A 297 -6.09 23.48 10.87
N TYR A 298 -7.08 24.09 10.23
CA TYR A 298 -8.18 23.42 9.56
C TYR A 298 -8.41 23.99 8.15
N THR A 299 -8.94 23.17 7.25
CA THR A 299 -9.41 23.58 5.91
C THR A 299 -10.64 22.80 5.49
#